data_AF-A0A2M9KZ94-F1
#
_entry.id   AF-A0A2M9KZ94-F1
#
_cell.length_a   1.000
_cell.length_b   1.000
_cell.length_c   1.000
_cell.angle_alpha   90.00
_cell.angle_beta   90.00
_cell.angle_gamma   90.00
#
_symmetry.space_group_name_H-M   'P 1'
#
loop_
_entity.id
_entity.type
_entity.pdbx_description
1 polymer ?
#
loop_
_entity_poly.entity_id
_entity_poly.type
_entity_poly.pdbx_seq_one_letter_code
_entity_poly.pdbx_strand_id
1 'polypeptide(L)'
;MVPYELNALIATDELITVVAAELPLARVTRLSHGLALIPMTDELHNALQHPSTAPDYDFKRFPSGFALRIAGWSKAAQIAFAEIDAEHPAGRRAALWYDGRITLGPLTPADGAPLDRILHALGAPAAALPELAAALASLVAAEPPEA
;
A
#
# COMPACT_ATOMS: atom_id res chain seq x y z
N MET A 1 -19.98 -5.69 6.25
CA MET A 1 -18.55 -5.46 5.96
C MET A 1 -18.36 -5.72 4.48
N VAL A 2 -17.69 -4.82 3.78
CA VAL A 2 -17.37 -4.99 2.37
C VAL A 2 -16.14 -5.92 2.31
N PRO A 3 -16.19 -7.05 1.57
CA PRO A 3 -15.01 -7.87 1.35
C PRO A 3 -14.11 -7.15 0.34
N TYR A 4 -13.00 -6.57 0.80
CA TYR A 4 -11.99 -6.01 -0.08
C TYR A 4 -10.62 -6.55 0.31
N GLU A 5 -9.88 -7.02 -0.69
CA GLU A 5 -8.45 -7.25 -0.61
C GLU A 5 -7.76 -5.93 -0.97
N LEU A 6 -6.81 -5.48 -0.14
CA LEU A 6 -5.96 -4.33 -0.42
C LEU A 6 -4.52 -4.77 -0.31
N ASN A 7 -3.77 -4.70 -1.39
CA ASN A 7 -2.32 -4.69 -1.35
C ASN A 7 -1.91 -3.39 -2.03
N ALA A 8 -1.38 -2.40 -1.31
CA ALA A 8 -1.12 -1.10 -1.91
C ALA A 8 -0.03 -0.28 -1.22
N LEU A 9 0.58 0.58 -2.04
CA LEU A 9 1.31 1.75 -1.59
C LEU A 9 0.33 2.86 -1.22
N ILE A 10 0.59 3.56 -0.12
CA ILE A 10 -0.22 4.70 0.32
C ILE A 10 0.72 5.83 0.74
N ALA A 11 0.57 7.01 0.15
CA ALA A 11 1.32 8.21 0.52
C ALA A 11 0.55 9.47 0.09
N THR A 12 1.20 10.63 0.17
CA THR A 12 0.65 11.86 -0.41
C THR A 12 0.48 11.74 -1.93
N ASP A 13 -0.49 12.45 -2.51
CA ASP A 13 -0.72 12.48 -3.96
C ASP A 13 0.54 12.89 -4.75
N GLU A 14 1.30 13.83 -4.20
CA GLU A 14 2.56 14.31 -4.76
C GLU A 14 3.59 13.17 -4.86
N LEU A 15 3.81 12.42 -3.77
CA LEU A 15 4.76 11.32 -3.77
C LEU A 15 4.27 10.17 -4.66
N ILE A 16 2.98 9.82 -4.59
CA ILE A 16 2.41 8.76 -5.42
C ILE A 16 2.52 9.10 -6.92
N THR A 17 2.38 10.36 -7.30
CA THR A 17 2.58 10.79 -8.69
C THR A 17 4.03 10.56 -9.15
N VAL A 18 5.01 10.84 -8.30
CA VAL A 18 6.43 10.54 -8.58
C VAL A 18 6.66 9.03 -8.71
N VAL A 19 6.14 8.25 -7.75
CA VAL A 19 6.23 6.78 -7.78
C VAL A 19 5.63 6.21 -9.06
N ALA A 20 4.44 6.69 -9.46
CA ALA A 20 3.77 6.23 -10.66
C ALA A 20 4.53 6.58 -11.95
N ALA A 21 5.23 7.72 -11.98
CA ALA A 21 6.07 8.09 -13.12
C ALA A 21 7.27 7.12 -13.30
N GLU A 22 7.74 6.49 -12.22
CA GLU A 22 8.79 5.47 -12.25
C GLU A 22 8.27 4.04 -12.48
N LEU A 23 6.96 3.84 -12.42
CA LEU A 23 6.29 2.55 -12.51
C LEU A 23 5.23 2.56 -13.62
N PRO A 24 5.56 2.17 -14.86
CA PRO A 24 4.63 2.24 -16.00
C PRO A 24 3.32 1.48 -15.82
N LEU A 25 3.29 0.45 -14.95
CA LEU A 25 2.11 -0.36 -14.65
C LEU A 25 1.31 0.15 -13.44
N ALA A 26 1.78 1.20 -12.75
CA ALA A 26 1.12 1.74 -11.59
C ALA A 26 -0.19 2.45 -11.97
N ARG A 27 -1.27 2.09 -11.29
CA ARG A 27 -2.57 2.78 -11.38
C ARG A 27 -2.75 3.64 -10.14
N VAL A 28 -2.79 4.96 -10.32
CA VAL A 28 -2.98 5.90 -9.21
C VAL A 28 -4.46 6.04 -8.90
N THR A 29 -4.81 5.89 -7.63
CA THR A 29 -6.13 6.19 -7.11
C THR A 29 -6.01 7.27 -6.05
N ARG A 30 -6.61 8.43 -6.33
CA ARG A 30 -6.60 9.56 -5.40
C ARG A 30 -7.62 9.33 -4.30
N LEU A 31 -7.22 9.61 -3.08
CA LEU A 31 -8.05 9.58 -1.88
C LEU A 31 -8.30 11.03 -1.44
N SER A 32 -9.23 11.24 -0.51
CA SER A 32 -9.35 12.56 0.12
C SER A 32 -8.13 12.88 0.99
N HIS A 33 -8.08 14.11 1.49
CA HIS A 33 -7.05 14.56 2.43
C HIS A 33 -5.62 14.55 1.85
N GLY A 34 -5.49 14.67 0.53
CA GLY A 34 -4.19 14.78 -0.15
C GLY A 34 -3.41 13.47 -0.21
N LEU A 35 -4.06 12.33 0.07
CA LEU A 35 -3.47 11.02 -0.07
C LEU A 35 -3.81 10.40 -1.42
N ALA A 36 -2.99 9.47 -1.86
CA ALA A 36 -3.28 8.60 -2.98
C ALA A 36 -2.72 7.21 -2.69
N LEU A 37 -3.13 6.25 -3.49
CA LEU A 37 -2.63 4.88 -3.44
C LEU A 37 -2.27 4.36 -4.83
N ILE A 38 -1.38 3.37 -4.85
CA ILE A 38 -1.14 2.51 -6.00
C ILE A 38 -1.42 1.07 -5.56
N PRO A 39 -2.44 0.40 -6.11
CA PRO A 39 -2.66 -1.01 -5.86
C PRO A 39 -1.49 -1.82 -6.42
N MET A 40 -1.01 -2.77 -5.62
CA MET A 40 -0.06 -3.79 -6.01
C MET A 40 -0.84 -4.90 -6.74
N THR A 41 -1.15 -4.66 -8.01
CA THR A 41 -1.76 -5.67 -8.90
C THR A 41 -0.76 -6.80 -9.18
N ASP A 42 -1.24 -7.94 -9.67
CA ASP A 42 -0.38 -9.07 -10.02
C ASP A 42 0.65 -8.69 -11.09
N GLU A 43 0.24 -7.90 -12.09
CA GLU A 43 1.14 -7.38 -13.13
C GLU A 43 2.25 -6.51 -12.55
N LEU A 44 1.90 -5.57 -11.65
CA LEU A 44 2.86 -4.70 -11.00
C LEU A 44 3.78 -5.49 -10.05
N HIS A 45 3.22 -6.43 -9.29
CA HIS A 45 3.97 -7.31 -8.41
C HIS A 45 5.01 -8.11 -9.20
N ASN A 46 4.60 -8.77 -10.28
CA ASN A 46 5.50 -9.55 -11.14
C ASN A 46 6.59 -8.68 -11.78
N ALA A 47 6.26 -7.47 -12.22
CA ALA A 47 7.23 -6.53 -12.79
C ALA A 47 8.23 -5.98 -11.76
N LEU A 48 7.87 -5.98 -10.47
CA LEU A 48 8.73 -5.53 -9.37
C LEU A 48 9.48 -6.70 -8.71
N GLN A 49 9.02 -7.92 -8.90
CA GLN A 49 9.59 -9.12 -8.32
C GLN A 49 10.94 -9.44 -8.95
N HIS A 50 12.00 -9.14 -8.22
CA HIS A 50 13.38 -9.47 -8.59
C HIS A 50 14.15 -9.91 -7.33
N PRO A 51 15.18 -10.77 -7.48
CA PRO A 51 16.04 -11.15 -6.37
C PRO A 51 16.62 -9.91 -5.67
N SER A 52 16.57 -9.91 -4.35
CA SER A 52 17.01 -8.79 -3.51
C SER A 52 17.67 -9.31 -2.26
N THR A 53 18.66 -8.57 -1.76
CA THR A 53 19.30 -8.82 -0.47
C THR A 53 18.67 -8.02 0.66
N ALA A 54 17.60 -7.26 0.36
CA ALA A 54 16.89 -6.50 1.37
C ALA A 54 16.20 -7.42 2.38
N PRO A 55 15.93 -6.94 3.60
CA PRO A 55 15.22 -7.71 4.61
C PRO A 55 13.85 -8.16 4.11
N ASP A 56 13.48 -9.39 4.47
CA ASP A 56 12.08 -9.81 4.40
C ASP A 56 11.31 -9.09 5.51
N TYR A 57 10.12 -8.62 5.17
CA TYR A 57 9.23 -7.89 6.06
C TYR A 57 7.99 -8.72 6.44
N ASP A 58 7.96 -9.99 6.03
CA ASP A 58 6.87 -10.99 6.12
C ASP A 58 5.53 -10.51 5.54
N PHE A 59 5.61 -9.68 4.50
CA PHE A 59 4.47 -9.33 3.65
C PHE A 59 4.31 -10.41 2.57
N LYS A 60 3.08 -10.83 2.28
CA LYS A 60 2.80 -11.89 1.29
C LYS A 60 2.94 -11.38 -0.16
N ARG A 61 2.60 -10.12 -0.39
CA ARG A 61 2.47 -9.44 -1.68
C ARG A 61 3.48 -8.31 -1.85
N PHE A 62 4.39 -8.10 -0.91
CA PHE A 62 5.49 -7.15 -1.05
C PHE A 62 6.62 -7.75 -1.92
N PRO A 63 6.93 -7.18 -3.10
CA PRO A 63 7.94 -7.75 -3.97
C PRO A 63 9.34 -7.59 -3.37
N SER A 64 10.18 -8.63 -3.44
CA SER A 64 11.49 -8.62 -2.76
C SER A 64 12.41 -7.50 -3.29
N GLY A 65 12.38 -7.24 -4.61
CA GLY A 65 13.13 -6.15 -5.27
C GLY A 65 12.63 -4.75 -4.95
N PHE A 66 11.47 -4.64 -4.28
CA PHE A 66 10.79 -3.39 -4.04
C PHE A 66 11.28 -2.64 -2.79
N ALA A 67 11.87 -3.36 -1.84
CA ALA A 67 12.38 -2.82 -0.57
C ALA A 67 13.33 -1.62 -0.76
N LEU A 68 14.25 -1.70 -1.72
CA LEU A 68 15.19 -0.60 -2.00
C LEU A 68 14.51 0.61 -2.64
N ARG A 69 13.49 0.39 -3.47
CA ARG A 69 12.74 1.47 -4.13
C ARG A 69 11.88 2.23 -3.13
N ILE A 70 11.10 1.54 -2.31
CA ILE A 70 10.28 2.18 -1.29
C ILE A 70 11.14 2.95 -0.28
N ALA A 71 12.31 2.40 0.10
CA ALA A 71 13.28 3.11 0.91
C ALA A 71 13.79 4.38 0.19
N GLY A 72 14.12 4.29 -1.11
CA GLY A 72 14.52 5.44 -1.92
C GLY A 72 13.48 6.56 -1.93
N TRP A 73 12.23 6.25 -2.26
CA TRP A 73 11.12 7.23 -2.29
C TRP A 73 10.81 7.80 -0.91
N SER A 74 10.93 6.98 0.14
CA SER A 74 10.66 7.41 1.52
C SER A 74 11.59 8.52 2.03
N LYS A 75 12.71 8.79 1.34
CA LYS A 75 13.58 9.94 1.63
C LYS A 75 12.93 11.27 1.32
N ALA A 76 11.97 11.31 0.40
CA ALA A 76 11.27 12.54 0.03
C ALA A 76 10.09 12.81 0.99
N ALA A 77 9.27 11.79 1.27
CA ALA A 77 8.16 11.87 2.21
C ALA A 77 7.78 10.49 2.74
N GLN A 78 6.87 10.44 3.73
CA GLN A 78 6.38 9.18 4.27
C GLN A 78 5.62 8.37 3.21
N ILE A 79 5.86 7.06 3.19
CA ILE A 79 5.18 6.11 2.30
C ILE A 79 4.90 4.82 3.03
N ALA A 80 3.66 4.35 2.94
CA ALA A 80 3.22 3.12 3.58
C ALA A 80 3.00 2.01 2.55
N PHE A 81 3.09 0.77 3.01
CA PHE A 81 2.58 -0.40 2.33
C PHE A 81 1.61 -1.14 3.25
N ALA A 82 0.45 -1.52 2.73
CA ALA A 82 -0.59 -2.20 3.47
C ALA A 82 -1.09 -3.43 2.72
N GLU A 83 -1.19 -4.54 3.43
CA GLU A 83 -1.86 -5.78 3.04
C GLU A 83 -3.09 -5.97 3.92
N ILE A 84 -4.25 -6.05 3.29
CA ILE A 84 -5.52 -6.29 3.94
C ILE A 84 -6.22 -7.37 3.16
N ASP A 85 -6.66 -8.38 3.89
CA ASP A 85 -7.50 -9.42 3.36
C ASP A 85 -8.72 -9.52 4.29
N ALA A 86 -9.92 -9.37 3.71
CA ALA A 86 -11.17 -9.51 4.43
C ALA A 86 -11.43 -10.96 4.84
N GLU A 87 -11.02 -11.91 4.00
CA GLU A 87 -11.18 -13.35 4.21
C GLU A 87 -10.05 -13.93 5.07
N HIS A 88 -8.86 -13.32 5.03
CA HIS A 88 -7.70 -13.71 5.84
C HIS A 88 -7.24 -12.58 6.78
N PRO A 89 -8.05 -12.19 7.79
CA PRO A 89 -7.74 -11.08 8.68
C PRO A 89 -6.45 -11.29 9.50
N ALA A 90 -6.02 -12.53 9.70
CA ALA A 90 -4.76 -12.86 10.38
C ALA A 90 -3.51 -12.47 9.57
N GLY A 91 -3.62 -12.36 8.24
CA GLY A 91 -2.52 -12.00 7.33
C GLY A 91 -2.35 -10.50 7.11
N ARG A 92 -3.21 -9.67 7.72
CA ARG A 92 -3.15 -8.21 7.50
C ARG A 92 -1.87 -7.64 8.06
N ARG A 93 -1.21 -6.81 7.27
CA ARG A 93 0.08 -6.24 7.66
C ARG A 93 0.22 -4.83 7.13
N ALA A 94 0.90 -3.97 7.85
CA ALA A 94 1.15 -2.61 7.39
C ALA A 94 2.48 -2.07 7.89
N ALA A 95 3.21 -1.35 7.05
CA ALA A 95 4.45 -0.69 7.45
C ALA A 95 4.52 0.70 6.83
N LEU A 96 5.25 1.59 7.51
CA LEU A 96 5.50 2.95 7.10
C LEU A 96 7.01 3.16 6.99
N TRP A 97 7.44 3.71 5.87
CA TRP A 97 8.81 4.14 5.64
C TRP A 97 8.91 5.66 5.68
N TYR A 98 10.02 6.14 6.24
CA TYR A 98 10.46 7.52 6.16
C TYR A 98 11.99 7.57 6.26
N ASP A 99 12.60 8.45 5.48
CA ASP A 99 14.06 8.63 5.41
C ASP A 99 14.84 7.31 5.13
N GLY A 100 14.28 6.48 4.24
CA GLY A 100 14.90 5.21 3.84
C GLY A 100 14.77 4.07 4.85
N ARG A 101 13.99 4.25 5.92
CA ARG A 101 13.85 3.26 7.00
C ARG A 101 12.39 3.04 7.35
N ILE A 102 12.08 1.85 7.88
CA ILE A 102 10.78 1.63 8.51
C ILE A 102 10.73 2.43 9.81
N THR A 103 9.71 3.27 9.95
CA THR A 103 9.45 4.08 11.15
C THR A 103 8.24 3.59 11.95
N LEU A 104 7.35 2.81 11.32
CA LEU A 104 6.24 2.13 11.98
C LEU A 104 6.00 0.76 11.32
N GLY A 105 5.91 -0.30 12.14
CA GLY A 105 5.65 -1.66 11.68
C GLY A 105 6.90 -2.47 11.30
N PRO A 106 6.74 -3.60 10.58
CA PRO A 106 5.48 -4.15 10.10
C PRO A 106 4.50 -4.48 11.25
N LEU A 107 3.34 -3.82 11.24
CA LEU A 107 2.25 -4.01 12.17
C LEU A 107 1.41 -5.19 11.72
N THR A 108 0.97 -6.00 12.67
CA THR A 108 0.14 -7.18 12.49
C THR A 108 -1.23 -6.98 13.17
N PRO A 109 -2.22 -7.88 13.00
CA PRO A 109 -3.50 -7.75 13.70
C PRO A 109 -3.36 -7.80 15.22
N ALA A 110 -2.27 -8.40 15.75
CA ALA A 110 -1.96 -8.38 17.18
C ALA A 110 -1.64 -6.97 17.70
N ASP A 111 -1.24 -6.05 16.81
CA ASP A 111 -0.99 -4.65 17.11
C ASP A 111 -2.26 -3.77 17.04
N GLY A 112 -3.44 -4.39 16.84
CA GLY A 112 -4.74 -3.71 16.76
C GLY A 112 -5.23 -3.58 15.32
N ALA A 113 -5.37 -2.35 14.83
CA ALA A 113 -5.79 -2.07 13.46
C ALA A 113 -4.61 -1.49 12.64
N PRO A 114 -3.83 -2.34 11.93
CA PRO A 114 -2.63 -1.93 11.20
C PRO A 114 -2.87 -0.75 10.26
N LEU A 115 -3.91 -0.83 9.43
CA LEU A 115 -4.26 0.20 8.45
C LEU A 115 -4.60 1.53 9.13
N ASP A 116 -5.44 1.51 10.15
CA ASP A 116 -5.85 2.72 10.87
C ASP A 116 -4.63 3.44 11.46
N ARG A 117 -3.67 2.69 11.99
CA ARG A 117 -2.43 3.24 12.55
C ARG A 117 -1.55 3.90 11.50
N ILE A 118 -1.34 3.28 10.33
CA ILE A 118 -0.53 3.90 9.26
C ILE A 118 -1.25 5.11 8.65
N LEU A 119 -2.57 5.06 8.46
CA LEU A 119 -3.34 6.19 7.96
C LEU A 119 -3.28 7.38 8.93
N HIS A 120 -3.41 7.12 10.22
CA HIS A 120 -3.22 8.15 11.24
C HIS A 120 -1.81 8.73 11.20
N ALA A 121 -0.78 7.90 11.05
CA ALA A 121 0.62 8.34 10.95
C ALA A 121 0.91 9.15 9.67
N LEU A 122 0.16 8.93 8.59
CA LEU A 122 0.17 9.72 7.35
C LEU A 122 -0.67 11.01 7.45
N GLY A 123 -1.28 11.29 8.61
CA GLY A 123 -2.12 12.47 8.82
C GLY A 123 -3.56 12.34 8.29
N ALA A 124 -3.99 11.13 7.91
CA ALA A 124 -5.37 10.89 7.49
C ALA A 124 -6.32 10.86 8.71
N PRO A 125 -7.51 11.48 8.62
CA PRO A 125 -8.54 11.30 9.63
C PRO A 125 -9.14 9.89 9.55
N ALA A 126 -9.75 9.42 10.64
CA ALA A 126 -10.40 8.09 10.70
C ALA A 126 -11.47 7.87 9.60
N ALA A 127 -12.03 8.95 9.04
CA ALA A 127 -12.96 8.92 7.92
C ALA A 127 -12.34 8.45 6.59
N ALA A 128 -11.02 8.37 6.47
CA ALA A 128 -10.33 7.93 5.25
C ALA A 128 -10.52 6.43 4.96
N LEU A 129 -10.85 5.60 5.97
CA LEU A 129 -11.06 4.16 5.82
C LEU A 129 -12.24 3.79 4.89
N PRO A 130 -13.46 4.30 5.11
CA PRO A 130 -14.58 4.02 4.21
C PRO A 130 -14.35 4.56 2.80
N GLU A 131 -13.61 5.65 2.63
CA GLU A 131 -13.23 6.19 1.31
C GLU A 131 -12.23 5.29 0.60
N LEU A 132 -11.23 4.79 1.32
CA LEU A 132 -10.30 3.79 0.82
C LEU A 132 -11.05 2.54 0.35
N ALA A 133 -11.99 2.04 1.16
CA ALA A 133 -12.83 0.90 0.81
C ALA A 133 -13.68 1.19 -0.45
N ALA A 134 -14.25 2.38 -0.59
CA ALA A 134 -15.03 2.78 -1.75
C ALA A 134 -14.19 2.94 -3.03
N ALA A 135 -12.99 3.51 -2.90
CA ALA A 135 -12.03 3.66 -3.98
C ALA A 135 -11.56 2.29 -4.50
N LEU A 136 -11.31 1.35 -3.59
CA LEU A 136 -10.96 -0.03 -3.93
C LEU A 136 -12.13 -0.80 -4.56
N ALA A 137 -13.34 -0.65 -4.04
CA ALA A 137 -14.53 -1.24 -4.66
C ALA A 137 -14.73 -0.72 -6.10
N SER A 138 -14.40 0.55 -6.36
CA SER A 138 -14.46 1.15 -7.69
C SER A 138 -13.37 0.62 -8.63
N LEU A 139 -12.18 0.31 -8.11
CA LEU A 139 -11.10 -0.34 -8.88
C LEU A 139 -11.49 -1.77 -9.28
N VAL A 140 -12.06 -2.55 -8.36
CA VAL A 140 -12.52 -3.92 -8.63
C VAL A 140 -13.68 -3.91 -9.63
N ALA A 141 -14.62 -2.97 -9.51
CA ALA A 141 -15.74 -2.84 -10.45
C ALA A 141 -15.31 -2.39 -11.87
N ALA A 142 -14.11 -1.84 -12.02
CA ALA A 142 -13.56 -1.43 -13.31
C ALA A 142 -12.84 -2.57 -14.06
N GLU A 143 -12.60 -3.72 -13.41
CA GLU A 143 -12.15 -4.92 -14.10
C GLU A 143 -13.36 -5.64 -14.71
N PRO A 144 -13.40 -5.90 -16.03
CA PRO A 144 -14.47 -6.70 -16.63
C PRO A 144 -14.42 -8.11 -16.01
N PRO A 145 -15.59 -8.76 -15.79
CA PRO A 145 -15.58 -10.14 -15.34
C PRO A 145 -14.82 -10.98 -16.37
N GLU A 146 -13.82 -11.72 -15.91
CA GLU A 146 -13.15 -12.76 -16.70
C GLU A 146 -14.24 -13.67 -17.30
N ALA A 147 -14.27 -13.74 -18.63
CA ALA A 147 -15.27 -14.47 -19.41
C ALA A 147 -14.88 -15.93 -19.63
#